data_AF-A0A4Z2DEN5-F1
#
_entry.id   AF-A0A4Z2DEN5-F1
#
_cell.length_a   1.000
_cell.length_b   1.000
_cell.length_c   1.000
_cell.angle_alpha   90.00
_cell.angle_beta   90.00
_cell.angle_gamma   90.00
#
_symmetry.space_group_name_H-M   'P 1'
#
loop_
_entity.id
_entity.type
_entity.pdbx_description
1 polymer ?
#
loop_
_entity_poly.entity_id
_entity_poly.type
_entity_poly.pdbx_seq_one_letter_code
_entity_poly.pdbx_strand_id
1 'polypeptide(L)' 'MADAIKVLEDIDGFDKQKLRHVETEEKVVLPDKEVIAKEKTEKQLLQEIETPPSLKHTSTKEKNPLPTKDGNVLLSS' A
#
# COMPACT_ATOMS: atom_id res chain seq x y z
N MET A 1 -18.40 -23.89 34.20
CA MET A 1 -18.00 -25.20 33.64
C MET A 1 -19.20 -25.97 33.10
N ALA A 2 -20.36 -25.92 33.78
CA ALA A 2 -21.62 -26.48 33.27
C ALA A 2 -22.05 -25.94 31.89
N ASP A 3 -21.88 -24.64 31.65
CA ASP A 3 -22.26 -24.03 30.36
C ASP A 3 -21.42 -24.53 29.17
N ALA A 4 -20.14 -24.84 29.42
CA ALA A 4 -19.24 -25.38 28.39
C ALA A 4 -19.62 -26.82 27.99
N ILE A 5 -20.08 -27.62 28.95
CA ILE A 5 -20.55 -28.99 28.69
C ILE A 5 -21.81 -28.96 27.83
N LYS A 6 -22.75 -28.06 28.14
CA LYS A 6 -23.99 -27.89 27.37
C LYS A 6 -23.73 -27.48 25.91
N VAL A 7 -22.74 -26.61 25.67
CA VAL A 7 -22.36 -26.22 24.30
C VAL A 7 -21.83 -27.41 23.50
N LEU A 8 -21.09 -28.33 24.13
CA LEU A 8 -20.57 -29.52 23.45
C LEU A 8 -21.69 -30.51 23.08
N GLU A 9 -22.66 -30.70 23.98
CA GLU A 9 -23.84 -31.54 23.72
C GLU A 9 -24.71 -30.97 22.59
N ASP A 10 -24.92 -29.65 22.59
CA ASP A 10 -25.69 -28.96 21.56
C ASP A 10 -25.00 -29.05 20.16
N ILE A 11 -23.66 -29.12 20.12
CA ILE A 11 -22.89 -29.30 18.88
C ILE A 11 -22.92 -30.76 18.42
N ASP A 12 -22.78 -31.73 19.33
CA ASP A 12 -22.77 -33.17 19.00
C ASP A 12 -24.12 -33.62 18.40
N GLY A 13 -25.23 -33.08 18.91
CA GLY A 13 -26.59 -33.34 18.39
C GLY A 13 -27.02 -32.46 17.21
N PHE A 14 -26.13 -31.65 16.64
CA PHE A 14 -26.49 -30.67 15.63
C PHE A 14 -26.86 -31.33 14.28
N ASP A 15 -28.12 -31.18 13.89
CA ASP A 15 -28.63 -31.69 12.61
C ASP A 15 -28.42 -30.67 11.48
N LYS A 16 -27.50 -31.03 10.57
CA LYS A 16 -27.18 -30.23 9.39
C LYS A 16 -28.35 -30.04 8.43
N GLN A 17 -29.35 -30.92 8.44
CA GLN A 17 -30.55 -30.80 7.60
C GLN A 17 -31.48 -29.68 8.06
N LYS A 18 -31.33 -29.19 9.30
CA LYS A 18 -32.05 -28.03 9.83
C LYS A 18 -31.43 -26.70 9.40
N LEU A 19 -30.27 -26.73 8.74
CA LEU A 19 -29.70 -25.52 8.14
C LEU A 19 -30.58 -25.08 6.98
N ARG A 20 -30.92 -23.79 6.95
CA ARG A 20 -31.61 -23.21 5.79
C ARG A 20 -30.69 -23.32 4.57
N HIS A 21 -31.25 -23.81 3.46
CA HIS A 21 -30.56 -23.73 2.19
C HIS A 21 -30.35 -22.25 1.83
N VAL A 22 -29.10 -21.89 1.54
CA VAL A 22 -28.73 -20.56 1.06
C VAL A 22 -27.98 -20.79 -0.23
N GLU A 23 -28.50 -20.23 -1.31
CA GLU A 23 -27.78 -20.14 -2.58
C GLU A 23 -26.67 -19.11 -2.41
N THR A 24 -25.41 -19.55 -2.53
CA THR A 24 -24.26 -18.67 -2.43
C THR A 24 -23.94 -18.12 -3.80
N GLU A 25 -24.22 -16.83 -4.02
CA GLU A 25 -23.78 -16.13 -5.23
C GLU A 25 -22.30 -15.76 -5.11
N GLU A 26 -21.45 -16.31 -5.98
CA GLU A 26 -20.07 -15.85 -6.14
C GLU A 26 -20.08 -14.52 -6.90
N LYS A 27 -19.84 -13.41 -6.21
CA LYS A 27 -19.80 -12.08 -6.83
C LYS A 27 -18.48 -11.88 -7.57
N VAL A 28 -18.36 -12.43 -8.77
CA VAL A 28 -17.26 -12.12 -9.69
C VAL A 28 -17.54 -10.76 -10.34
N VAL A 29 -17.08 -9.68 -9.71
CA VAL A 29 -17.09 -8.35 -10.34
C VAL A 29 -15.85 -8.20 -11.22
N LEU A 30 -16.07 -7.93 -12.50
CA LEU A 30 -14.98 -7.46 -13.35
C LEU A 30 -14.57 -6.06 -12.90
N PRO A 31 -13.26 -5.74 -12.88
CA PRO A 31 -12.82 -4.39 -12.58
C PRO A 31 -13.37 -3.41 -13.62
N ASP A 32 -13.85 -2.26 -13.15
CA ASP A 32 -14.34 -1.20 -14.02
C ASP A 32 -13.20 -0.59 -14.84
N LYS A 33 -13.56 0.08 -15.94
CA LYS A 33 -12.60 0.77 -16.82
C LYS A 33 -11.73 1.77 -16.05
N GLU A 34 -12.29 2.42 -15.03
CA GLU A 34 -11.59 3.38 -14.18
C GLU A 34 -10.49 2.70 -13.35
N VAL A 35 -10.78 1.54 -12.77
CA VAL A 35 -9.81 0.76 -11.98
C VAL A 35 -8.65 0.31 -12.86
N ILE A 36 -8.95 -0.17 -14.06
CA ILE A 36 -7.92 -0.59 -15.04
C ILE A 36 -7.05 0.61 -15.47
N ALA A 37 -7.68 1.75 -15.76
CA ALA A 37 -6.96 2.96 -16.15
C ALA A 37 -6.03 3.44 -15.03
N LYS A 38 -6.52 3.45 -13.78
CA LYS A 38 -5.74 3.82 -12.61
C LYS A 38 -4.54 2.90 -12.42
N GLU A 39 -4.75 1.58 -12.46
CA GLU A 39 -3.65 0.61 -12.31
C GLU A 39 -2.59 0.79 -13.40
N LYS A 40 -3.01 1.07 -14.63
CA LYS A 40 -2.09 1.35 -15.73
C LYS A 40 -1.24 2.60 -15.47
N THR A 41 -1.85 3.68 -14.98
CA THR A 41 -1.14 4.92 -14.64
C THR A 41 -0.15 4.71 -13.50
N GLU A 42 -0.55 4.00 -12.44
CA GLU A 42 0.33 3.70 -11.30
C GLU A 42 1.55 2.86 -11.74
N LYS A 43 1.32 1.84 -12.57
CA LYS A 43 2.41 1.02 -13.15
C LYS A 43 3.38 1.83 -14.00
N GLN A 44 2.86 2.75 -14.84
CA GLN A 44 3.71 3.62 -15.65
C GLN A 44 4.59 4.53 -14.80
N LEU A 45 4.02 5.18 -13.78
CA LEU A 45 4.77 6.05 -12.87
C LEU A 45 5.86 5.29 -12.13
N LEU A 46 5.55 4.09 -11.62
CA LEU A 46 6.53 3.25 -10.93
C LEU A 46 7.69 2.87 -11.86
N GLN A 47 7.40 2.51 -13.10
CA GLN A 47 8.41 2.16 -14.09
C GLN A 47 9.34 3.36 -14.40
N GLU A 48 8.79 4.57 -14.55
CA GLU A 48 9.57 5.78 -14.79
C GLU A 48 10.50 6.13 -13.61
N ILE A 49 10.09 5.82 -12.38
CA ILE A 49 10.91 6.04 -11.17
C ILE A 49 11.97 4.95 -11.03
N GLU A 50 11.64 3.69 -11.32
CA GLU A 50 12.58 2.57 -11.26
C GLU A 50 13.67 2.69 -12.33
N THR A 51 13.32 3.24 -13.49
CA THR A 51 14.23 3.46 -14.62
C THR A 51 14.34 4.94 -14.96
N PRO A 52 14.95 5.75 -14.06
CA PRO A 52 15.02 7.18 -14.27
C PRO A 52 15.89 7.48 -15.51
N PRO A 53 15.51 8.49 -16.31
CA PRO A 53 16.32 8.90 -17.43
C PRO A 53 17.67 9.45 -16.94
N SER A 54 18.70 9.31 -17.78
CA SER A 54 20.00 9.93 -17.50
C SER A 54 19.83 11.45 -17.40
N LEU A 55 20.04 11.99 -16.20
CA LEU A 55 20.04 13.43 -15.97
C LEU A 55 21.34 14.04 -16.48
N LYS A 56 21.24 15.25 -17.05
CA LYS A 56 22.43 15.99 -17.48
C LYS A 56 23.30 16.32 -16.27
N HIS A 57 24.60 16.12 -16.41
CA HIS A 57 25.55 16.52 -15.37
C HIS A 57 25.45 18.03 -15.14
N THR A 58 25.33 18.42 -13.87
CA THR A 58 25.37 19.82 -13.44
C THR A 58 26.31 19.93 -12.24
N SER A 59 27.12 20.99 -12.21
CA SER A 59 28.02 21.29 -11.10
C SER A 59 27.31 22.21 -10.12
N THR A 60 27.01 21.72 -8.92
CA THR A 60 26.37 22.50 -7.86
C THR A 60 27.44 23.18 -6.99
N LYS A 61 27.34 24.50 -6.81
CA LYS A 61 28.15 25.24 -5.82
C LYS A 61 27.35 25.37 -4.53
N GLU A 62 27.53 24.43 -3.61
CA GLU A 62 27.00 24.52 -2.25
C GLU A 62 27.79 25.57 -1.46
N LYS A 63 27.18 26.73 -1.23
CA LYS A 63 27.70 27.69 -0.25
C LYS A 63 27.25 27.20 1.12
N ASN A 64 28.05 26.37 1.77
CA ASN A 64 27.94 26.12 3.21
C ASN A 64 29.02 26.94 3.94
N PRO A 65 28.88 28.28 4.04
CA PRO A 65 29.78 29.05 4.85
C PRO A 65 29.59 28.63 6.31
N LEU A 66 30.66 28.12 6.93
CA LEU A 66 30.71 28.07 8.37
C LEU A 66 30.65 29.52 8.90
N PRO A 67 29.77 29.83 9.86
CA PRO A 67 29.82 31.11 10.54
C PRO A 67 31.21 31.28 11.14
N THR A 68 31.99 32.22 10.61
CA THR A 68 33.21 32.68 11.28
C THR A 68 32.80 33.55 12.46
N LYS A 69 33.62 33.59 13.51
CA LYS A 69 33.33 34.36 14.74
C LYS A 69 33.09 35.86 14.47
N ASP A 70 33.52 36.35 13.31
CA ASP A 70 33.43 37.75 12.86
C ASP A 70 32.43 37.99 11.71
N GLY A 71 31.61 36.99 11.32
CA GLY A 71 30.48 37.18 10.40
C GLY A 71 30.78 37.35 8.90
N ASN A 72 32.04 37.27 8.46
CA ASN A 72 32.40 37.39 7.04
C ASN A 72 32.49 36.01 6.34
N VAL A 73 31.75 35.86 5.24
CA VAL A 73 31.76 34.67 4.36
C VAL A 73 32.78 34.82 3.24
N LEU A 74 33.73 33.88 3.14
CA LEU A 74 34.72 33.85 2.06
C LEU A 74 34.06 33.52 0.72
N LEU A 75 33.90 34.53 -0.13
CA LEU A 75 33.55 34.37 -1.53
C LEU A 75 34.78 33.89 -2.29
N SER A 76 34.81 32.60 -2.65
CA SER A 76 35.81 31.99 -3.53
C SER A 76 35.77 32.63 -4.93
N SER A 77 36.87 33.28 -5.34
CA SER A 77 37.20 33.64 -6.73
C SER A 77 37.32 32.41 -7.63
#